data_AF-A0A6B3GWE2-F1
#
_entry.id   AF-A0A6B3GWE2-F1
#
_cell.length_a   1.000
_cell.length_b   1.000
_cell.length_c   1.000
_cell.angle_alpha   90.00
_cell.angle_beta   90.00
_cell.angle_gamma   90.00
#
_symmetry.space_group_name_H-M   'P 1'
#
loop_
_entity.id
_entity.type
_entity.pdbx_description
1 polymer ?
#
loop_
_entity_poly.entity_id
_entity_poly.type
_entity_poly.pdbx_seq_one_letter_code
_entity_poly.pdbx_strand_id
1 'polypeptide(L)'
;MAGAIAVAGSGASVRRIAVIGGGPGGLYAASLLKRLDPSREITVFERNAPDDTFGFGVVLSDETLGGIEHADPEVYRALGREFVRWDTID
;
A
#
# COMPACT_ATOMS: atom_id res chain seq x y z
N MET A 1 17.30 13.66 -8.51
CA MET A 1 16.96 13.16 -9.86
C MET A 1 16.36 11.76 -9.71
N ALA A 2 15.10 11.68 -9.33
CA ALA A 2 14.39 10.40 -9.17
C ALA A 2 13.86 9.95 -10.53
N GLY A 3 14.30 8.79 -11.00
CA GLY A 3 13.86 8.22 -12.28
C GLY A 3 12.42 7.74 -12.20
N ALA A 4 11.56 8.26 -13.06
CA ALA A 4 10.20 7.77 -13.22
C ALA A 4 10.24 6.35 -13.80
N ILE A 5 9.68 5.38 -13.05
CA ILE A 5 9.39 4.04 -13.59
C ILE A 5 8.19 4.21 -14.54
N ALA A 6 8.48 4.33 -15.83
CA ALA A 6 7.45 4.26 -16.86
C ALA A 6 7.02 2.79 -17.03
N VAL A 7 5.84 2.45 -16.53
CA VAL A 7 5.18 1.19 -16.89
C VAL A 7 4.65 1.33 -18.31
N ALA A 8 5.30 0.68 -19.27
CA ALA A 8 4.85 0.61 -20.65
C ALA A 8 3.47 -0.07 -20.70
N GLY A 9 2.44 0.70 -21.07
CA GLY A 9 1.08 0.18 -21.23
C GLY A 9 0.96 -0.67 -22.49
N SER A 10 1.04 -2.00 -22.35
CA SER A 10 0.43 -2.91 -23.32
C SER A 10 -1.10 -2.72 -23.25
N GLY A 11 -1.78 -2.56 -24.39
CA GLY A 11 -3.19 -2.19 -24.51
C GLY A 11 -4.25 -3.17 -23.96
N ALA A 12 -3.86 -4.12 -23.11
CA ALA A 12 -4.78 -4.96 -22.36
C ALA A 12 -4.93 -4.39 -20.95
N SER A 13 -6.15 -3.96 -20.59
CA SER A 13 -6.45 -3.62 -19.20
C SER A 13 -6.26 -4.87 -18.33
N VAL A 14 -5.41 -4.79 -17.31
CA VAL A 14 -5.29 -5.88 -16.33
C VAL A 14 -6.58 -5.92 -15.53
N ARG A 15 -7.38 -6.98 -15.73
CA ARG A 15 -8.70 -7.13 -15.10
C ARG A 15 -8.69 -8.01 -13.85
N ARG A 16 -7.71 -8.92 -13.71
CA ARG A 16 -7.63 -9.89 -12.61
C ARG A 16 -6.24 -9.84 -11.97
N ILE A 17 -6.19 -9.68 -10.65
CA ILE A 17 -4.94 -9.55 -9.89
C ILE A 17 -5.01 -10.46 -8.67
N ALA A 18 -3.99 -11.30 -8.49
CA ALA A 18 -3.78 -12.07 -7.27
C ALA A 18 -2.75 -11.35 -6.39
N VAL A 19 -3.12 -11.05 -5.16
CA VAL A 19 -2.23 -10.48 -4.14
C VAL A 19 -1.91 -11.59 -3.13
N ILE A 20 -0.63 -11.87 -2.93
CA ILE A 20 -0.19 -12.90 -1.99
C ILE A 20 0.26 -12.20 -0.70
N GLY A 21 -0.44 -12.46 0.40
CA GLY A 21 -0.24 -11.85 1.72
C GLY A 21 -1.29 -10.79 2.04
N GLY A 22 -1.97 -10.96 3.18
CA GLY A 22 -2.96 -10.07 3.78
C GLY A 22 -2.37 -9.09 4.81
N GLY A 23 -1.05 -8.90 4.81
CA GLY A 23 -0.40 -7.86 5.60
C GLY A 23 -0.66 -6.44 5.06
N PRO A 24 -0.18 -5.39 5.76
CA PRO A 24 -0.41 -3.99 5.41
C PRO A 24 -0.02 -3.64 3.97
N GLY A 25 1.11 -4.15 3.47
CA GLY A 25 1.55 -3.91 2.09
C GLY A 25 0.60 -4.52 1.05
N GLY A 26 0.15 -5.76 1.26
CA GLY A 26 -0.74 -6.47 0.34
C GLY A 26 -2.15 -5.85 0.32
N LEU A 27 -2.71 -5.57 1.49
CA LEU A 27 -4.02 -4.92 1.61
C LEU A 27 -4.00 -3.49 1.05
N TYR A 28 -2.94 -2.72 1.30
CA TYR A 28 -2.84 -1.37 0.76
C TYR A 28 -2.67 -1.37 -0.76
N ALA A 29 -1.85 -2.28 -1.31
CA ALA A 29 -1.73 -2.45 -2.75
C ALA A 29 -3.08 -2.84 -3.40
N ALA A 30 -3.81 -3.79 -2.80
CA ALA A 30 -5.15 -4.16 -3.27
C ALA A 30 -6.11 -2.97 -3.29
N SER A 31 -6.10 -2.15 -2.22
CA SER A 31 -6.90 -0.92 -2.13
C SER A 31 -6.55 0.08 -3.25
N LEU A 32 -5.26 0.39 -3.43
CA LEU A 32 -4.80 1.31 -4.47
C LEU A 32 -5.17 0.83 -5.88
N LEU A 33 -5.02 -0.47 -6.16
CA LEU A 33 -5.40 -1.06 -7.43
C LEU A 33 -6.91 -0.93 -7.71
N LYS A 34 -7.75 -1.08 -6.69
CA LYS A 34 -9.19 -0.83 -6.79
C LYS A 34 -9.51 0.66 -6.98
N ARG A 35 -8.81 1.57 -6.31
CA ARG A 35 -8.99 3.03 -6.48
C ARG A 35 -8.65 3.47 -7.90
N LEU A 36 -7.62 2.89 -8.49
CA LEU A 36 -7.19 3.18 -9.86
C LEU A 36 -8.18 2.66 -10.92
N ASP A 37 -8.84 1.52 -10.68
CA ASP A 37 -9.90 0.98 -11.52
C ASP A 37 -10.80 0.04 -10.71
N PRO A 38 -12.02 0.50 -10.33
CA PRO A 38 -12.95 -0.30 -9.54
C PRO A 38 -13.39 -1.61 -10.21
N SER A 39 -13.27 -1.70 -11.53
CA SER A 39 -13.68 -2.88 -12.31
C SER A 39 -12.69 -4.05 -12.24
N ARG A 40 -11.50 -3.85 -11.66
CA ARG A 40 -10.52 -4.92 -11.43
C ARG A 40 -11.02 -5.92 -10.42
N GLU A 41 -10.96 -7.21 -10.72
CA GLU A 41 -11.14 -8.29 -9.76
C GLU A 41 -9.81 -8.53 -9.04
N ILE A 42 -9.81 -8.41 -7.72
CA ILE A 42 -8.62 -8.57 -6.89
C ILE A 42 -8.91 -9.63 -5.85
N THR A 43 -8.06 -10.66 -5.80
CA THR A 43 -8.13 -11.72 -4.80
C THR A 43 -6.89 -11.66 -3.93
N VAL A 44 -7.08 -11.51 -2.62
CA VAL A 44 -6.00 -11.56 -1.63
C VAL A 44 -5.96 -12.97 -1.06
N PHE A 45 -4.80 -13.60 -1.16
CA PHE A 45 -4.52 -14.91 -0.59
C PHE A 45 -3.68 -14.73 0.67
N GLU A 46 -4.27 -14.97 1.83
CA GLU A 46 -3.58 -14.99 3.12
C GLU A 46 -3.65 -16.40 3.70
N ARG A 47 -2.54 -16.84 4.30
CA ARG A 47 -2.41 -18.16 4.93
C ARG A 47 -3.07 -18.17 6.32
N ASN A 48 -2.90 -17.08 7.07
CA ASN A 48 -3.35 -16.95 8.44
C ASN A 48 -4.84 -16.57 8.50
N ALA A 49 -5.48 -16.84 9.64
CA ALA A 49 -6.83 -16.34 9.89
C ALA A 49 -6.83 -14.79 9.98
N PRO A 50 -7.94 -14.10 9.69
CA PRO A 50 -7.99 -12.63 9.71
C PRO A 50 -7.58 -11.99 11.05
N ASP A 51 -7.78 -12.71 12.14
CA ASP A 51 -7.43 -12.35 13.51
C ASP A 51 -6.03 -12.86 13.94
N ASP A 52 -5.42 -13.75 13.17
CA ASP A 52 -4.06 -14.26 13.37
C ASP A 52 -3.02 -13.33 12.70
N THR A 53 -3.05 -12.08 13.15
CA THR A 53 -2.12 -11.05 12.70
C THR A 53 -0.95 -10.95 13.68
N PHE A 54 0.25 -11.28 13.19
CA PHE A 54 1.47 -10.92 13.89
C PHE A 54 1.71 -9.44 13.60
N GLY A 55 1.46 -8.58 14.59
CA GLY A 55 1.80 -7.17 14.48
C GLY A 55 3.29 -7.01 14.21
N PHE A 56 3.65 -6.37 13.10
CA PHE A 56 5.02 -5.94 12.82
C PHE A 56 5.02 -4.43 12.61
N GLY A 57 5.88 -3.73 13.34
CA GLY A 57 6.12 -2.31 13.10
C GLY A 57 6.80 -2.12 11.75
N VAL A 58 6.34 -1.14 10.97
CA VAL A 58 7.02 -0.70 9.75
C VAL A 58 7.56 0.71 9.98
N VAL A 59 8.78 0.96 9.54
CA VAL A 59 9.37 2.30 9.51
C VAL A 59 9.33 2.76 8.06
N LEU A 60 8.70 3.90 7.82
CA LEU A 60 8.59 4.50 6.50
C LEU A 60 9.48 5.74 6.45
N SER A 61 10.22 5.91 5.35
CA SER A 61 10.92 7.16 5.09
C SER A 61 9.95 8.29 4.77
N ASP A 62 10.39 9.54 4.95
CA ASP A 62 9.60 10.72 4.54
C ASP A 62 9.23 10.68 3.05
N GLU A 63 10.12 10.16 2.20
CA GLU A 63 9.84 9.96 0.77
C GLU A 63 8.68 8.97 0.55
N THR A 64 8.68 7.84 1.28
CA THR A 64 7.60 6.85 1.20
C THR A 64 6.28 7.43 1.70
N LEU A 65 6.33 8.21 2.78
CA LEU A 65 5.16 8.90 3.33
C LEU A 65 4.60 9.93 2.35
N GLY A 66 5.45 10.70 1.67
CA GLY A 66 5.03 11.63 0.62
C GLY A 66 4.36 10.91 -0.56
N GLY A 67 4.86 9.72 -0.94
CA GLY A 67 4.20 8.88 -1.93
C GLY A 67 2.81 8.40 -1.51
N ILE A 68 2.65 8.03 -0.23
CA ILE A 68 1.35 7.63 0.34
C ILE A 68 0.40 8.83 0.40
N GLU A 69 0.86 10.00 0.85
CA GLU A 69 0.05 11.22 0.89
C GLU A 69 -0.49 11.59 -0.49
N HIS A 70 0.33 11.47 -1.53
CA HIS A 70 -0.09 11.76 -2.90
C HIS A 70 -1.12 10.76 -3.44
N ALA A 71 -0.94 9.47 -3.15
CA ALA A 71 -1.81 8.40 -3.66
C ALA A 71 -3.12 8.26 -2.88
N ASP A 72 -3.08 8.43 -1.55
CA ASP A 72 -4.20 8.26 -0.65
C ASP A 72 -4.06 9.16 0.61
N PRO A 73 -4.52 10.42 0.54
CA PRO A 73 -4.48 11.35 1.67
C PRO A 73 -5.27 10.87 2.90
N GLU A 74 -6.26 10.00 2.72
CA GLU A 74 -7.04 9.45 3.82
C GLU A 74 -6.21 8.47 4.64
N VAL A 75 -5.54 7.53 3.96
CA VAL A 75 -4.62 6.58 4.60
C VAL A 75 -3.44 7.33 5.23
N TYR A 76 -2.87 8.34 4.57
CA TYR A 76 -1.81 9.16 5.17
C TYR A 76 -2.24 9.80 6.49
N ARG A 77 -3.42 10.43 6.53
CA ARG A 77 -3.96 11.02 7.77
C ARG A 77 -4.29 9.97 8.82
N ALA A 78 -4.74 8.78 8.43
CA ALA A 78 -5.02 7.69 9.36
C ALA A 78 -3.73 7.17 10.00
N LEU A 79 -2.70 6.90 9.19
CA LEU A 79 -1.38 6.50 9.66
C LEU A 79 -0.77 7.57 10.59
N GLY A 80 -0.92 8.85 10.24
CA GLY A 80 -0.41 9.96 11.04
C GLY A 80 -1.00 10.08 12.46
N ARG A 81 -2.20 9.51 12.72
CA ARG A 81 -2.78 9.46 14.08
C ARG A 81 -2.16 8.38 14.95
N GLU A 82 -1.61 7.33 14.33
CA GLU A 82 -1.07 6.15 15.00
C GLU A 82 0.46 6.09 14.98
N PHE A 83 1.14 7.02 14.28
CA PHE A 83 2.60 7.07 14.20
C PHE A 83 3.24 7.55 15.50
N VAL A 84 4.28 6.83 15.93
CA VAL A 84 5.34 7.41 16.73
C VAL A 84 6.32 8.06 15.76
N ARG A 85 6.29 9.39 15.65
CA ARG A 85 7.36 10.12 14.98
C ARG A 85 8.54 10.20 15.93
N TRP A 86 9.72 9.80 15.46
CA TRP A 86 10.98 9.99 16.16
C TRP A 86 11.66 11.20 15.54
N ASP A 87 11.49 12.34 16.19
CA ASP A 87 11.99 13.64 15.76
C ASP A 87 13.38 13.97 16.32
N THR A 88 13.93 13.15 17.21
CA THR A 88 15.30 13.33 17.72
C THR A 88 15.90 11.98 18.17
N ILE A 89 17.09 11.65 17.67
CA ILE A 89 18.03 10.77 18.37
C ILE A 89 18.92 11.72 19.16
N ASP A 90 18.88 11.63 20.49
CA ASP A 90 19.93 12.17 21.35
C ASP A 90 21.10 11.16 21.43
#